data_AF-A0A2S9KA01-F1
#
_entry.id   AF-A0A2S9KA01-F1
#
_cell.length_a   1.000
_cell.length_b   1.000
_cell.length_c   1.000
_cell.angle_alpha   90.00
_cell.angle_beta   90.00
_cell.angle_gamma   90.00
#
_symmetry.space_group_name_H-M   'P 1'
#
loop_
_entity.id
_entity.type
_entity.pdbx_description
1 polymer ?
#
loop_
_entity_poly.entity_id
_entity_poly.type
_entity_poly.pdbx_seq_one_letter_code
_entity_poly.pdbx_strand_id
1 'polypeptide(L)'
;ETPAPEFAAPGQGLLTQGEVGSFYRSNGDAHGANLSATVASDRLSLSYSAATAKADNYQAGGDFKTSTATGRAGHALPLDEVGSTAYETRNQTLGLAFKEGRHLVEAKLGVQDVPYQLYPNQRMDMLDNQQQRINLRYQGDYDWGRLEARAYHEEVDHFMDFGADKRFYYGEASGPG
;
A
#
# COMPACT_ATOMS: atom_id res chain seq x y z
N GLU A 1 -10.01 -7.36 -0.08
CA GLU A 1 -10.40 -8.45 0.83
C GLU A 1 -9.17 -9.29 1.13
N THR A 2 -8.92 -9.67 2.39
CA THR A 2 -7.74 -10.50 2.72
C THR A 2 -8.13 -11.96 2.53
N PRO A 3 -7.35 -12.79 1.82
CA PRO A 3 -7.66 -14.20 1.66
C PRO A 3 -7.76 -14.92 3.01
N ALA A 4 -8.59 -15.97 3.05
CA ALA A 4 -8.67 -16.86 4.20
C ALA A 4 -7.33 -17.59 4.41
N PRO A 5 -6.97 -17.93 5.66
CA PRO A 5 -5.76 -18.70 5.90
C PRO A 5 -5.85 -20.09 5.29
N GLU A 6 -4.78 -20.53 4.66
CA GLU A 6 -4.66 -21.85 4.07
C GLU A 6 -3.97 -22.83 5.02
N PHE A 7 -4.33 -24.11 4.92
CA PHE A 7 -3.78 -25.18 5.74
C PHE A 7 -3.51 -26.39 4.86
N ALA A 8 -2.53 -27.20 5.24
CA ALA A 8 -2.31 -28.50 4.61
C ALA A 8 -3.51 -29.43 4.88
N ALA A 9 -3.76 -30.37 3.96
CA ALA A 9 -4.72 -31.44 4.24
C ALA A 9 -4.18 -32.36 5.35
N PRO A 10 -5.06 -32.99 6.16
CA PRO A 10 -4.63 -33.94 7.18
C PRO A 10 -3.71 -35.03 6.61
N GLY A 11 -2.54 -35.21 7.21
CA GLY A 11 -1.55 -36.21 6.79
C GLY A 11 -0.68 -35.82 5.58
N GLN A 12 -0.87 -34.65 4.98
CA GLN A 12 -0.08 -34.19 3.83
C GLN A 12 1.32 -33.65 4.21
N GLY A 13 1.57 -33.42 5.50
CA GLY A 13 2.78 -32.75 5.98
C GLY A 13 2.65 -31.23 5.86
N LEU A 14 3.70 -30.56 5.37
CA LEU A 14 3.70 -29.11 5.20
C LEU A 14 3.23 -28.71 3.80
N LEU A 15 2.26 -27.79 3.73
CA LEU A 15 1.94 -26.99 2.57
C LEU A 15 2.97 -25.86 2.46
N THR A 16 3.60 -25.72 1.31
CA THR A 16 4.45 -24.57 0.98
C THR A 16 4.04 -24.05 -0.38
N GLN A 17 3.79 -22.75 -0.48
CA GLN A 17 3.48 -22.09 -1.74
C GLN A 17 4.00 -20.66 -1.74
N GLY A 18 4.15 -20.08 -2.92
CA GLY A 18 4.51 -18.69 -3.06
C GLY A 18 4.32 -18.19 -4.49
N GLU A 19 4.27 -16.88 -4.61
CA GLU A 19 4.12 -16.16 -5.87
C GLU A 19 5.10 -15.00 -5.89
N VAL A 20 5.70 -14.75 -7.05
CA VAL A 20 6.46 -13.52 -7.31
C VAL A 20 5.93 -12.93 -8.60
N GLY A 21 5.68 -11.62 -8.60
CA GLY A 21 5.24 -10.87 -9.76
C GLY A 21 6.00 -9.56 -9.88
N SER A 22 6.03 -9.04 -11.10
CA SER A 22 6.51 -7.68 -11.38
C SER A 22 5.77 -7.12 -12.58
N PHE A 23 5.78 -5.80 -12.71
CA PHE A 23 5.22 -5.12 -13.88
C PHE A 23 6.04 -3.89 -14.25
N TYR A 24 5.88 -3.49 -15.52
CA TYR A 24 6.37 -2.24 -16.06
C TYR A 24 5.30 -1.62 -16.96
N ARG A 25 5.14 -0.30 -16.89
CA ARG A 25 4.28 0.49 -17.77
C ARG A 25 5.06 1.71 -18.22
N SER A 26 5.09 1.96 -19.52
CA SER A 26 5.89 3.04 -20.09
C SER A 26 5.39 4.43 -19.70
N ASN A 27 4.08 4.63 -19.57
CA ASN A 27 3.53 5.92 -19.17
C ASN A 27 3.70 6.13 -17.65
N GLY A 28 4.49 7.13 -17.27
CA GLY A 28 4.90 7.41 -15.88
C GLY A 28 5.99 6.50 -15.34
N ASP A 29 6.74 5.80 -16.21
CA ASP A 29 7.79 4.83 -15.84
C ASP A 29 7.38 3.87 -14.70
N ALA A 30 6.09 3.52 -14.67
CA ALA A 30 5.48 2.89 -13.52
C ALA A 30 5.90 1.42 -13.44
N HIS A 31 6.50 1.04 -12.33
CA HIS A 31 6.99 -0.31 -12.09
C HIS A 31 6.67 -0.78 -10.68
N GLY A 32 6.71 -2.08 -10.48
CA GLY A 32 6.45 -2.65 -9.18
C GLY A 32 6.74 -4.14 -9.13
N ALA A 33 6.73 -4.67 -7.91
CA ALA A 33 6.94 -6.08 -7.64
C ALA A 33 6.07 -6.51 -6.46
N ASN A 34 5.66 -7.78 -6.47
CA ASN A 34 4.96 -8.43 -5.39
C ASN A 34 5.57 -9.79 -5.09
N LEU A 35 5.49 -10.19 -3.83
CA LEU A 35 5.89 -11.49 -3.32
C LEU A 35 4.81 -11.97 -2.35
N SER A 36 4.49 -13.24 -2.40
CA SER A 36 3.75 -13.93 -1.36
C SER A 36 4.40 -15.28 -1.06
N ALA A 37 4.34 -15.70 0.19
CA ALA A 37 4.80 -17.00 0.63
C ALA A 37 3.92 -17.51 1.77
N THR A 38 3.56 -18.78 1.74
CA THR A 38 2.80 -19.45 2.80
C THR A 38 3.46 -20.77 3.15
N VAL A 39 3.62 -21.02 4.44
CA VAL A 39 3.98 -22.33 5.01
C VAL A 39 2.91 -22.71 6.02
N ALA A 40 2.28 -23.86 5.83
CA ALA A 40 1.21 -24.30 6.70
C ALA A 40 1.25 -25.81 6.98
N SER A 41 0.87 -26.20 8.18
CA SER A 41 0.49 -27.56 8.52
C SER A 41 -1.03 -27.72 8.46
N ASP A 42 -1.53 -28.85 8.96
CA ASP A 42 -2.96 -29.09 9.15
C ASP A 42 -3.60 -28.26 10.28
N ARG A 43 -2.81 -27.54 11.10
CA ARG A 43 -3.29 -26.72 12.23
C ARG A 43 -2.71 -25.31 12.29
N LEU A 44 -1.51 -25.10 11.76
CA LEU A 44 -0.82 -23.81 11.78
C LEU A 44 -0.64 -23.30 10.35
N SER A 45 -0.77 -22.00 10.16
CA SER A 45 -0.51 -21.32 8.88
C SER A 45 0.26 -20.04 9.13
N LEU A 46 1.40 -19.89 8.46
CA LEU A 46 2.19 -18.68 8.44
C LEU A 46 2.22 -18.17 7.00
N SER A 47 1.81 -16.94 6.79
CA SER A 47 1.85 -16.28 5.49
C SER A 47 2.55 -14.94 5.56
N TYR A 48 3.26 -14.59 4.49
CA TYR A 48 3.90 -13.30 4.31
C TYR A 48 3.58 -12.79 2.91
N SER A 49 3.18 -11.54 2.79
CA SER A 49 3.03 -10.85 1.51
C SER A 49 3.69 -9.48 1.55
N ALA A 50 4.30 -9.11 0.43
CA ALA A 50 4.90 -7.81 0.24
C ALA A 50 4.61 -7.31 -1.18
N ALA A 51 4.39 -6.01 -1.32
CA ALA A 51 4.23 -5.36 -2.62
C ALA A 51 4.83 -3.97 -2.60
N THR A 52 5.51 -3.60 -3.68
CA THR A 52 6.00 -2.24 -3.93
C THR A 52 5.58 -1.78 -5.31
N ALA A 53 5.25 -0.50 -5.43
CA ALA A 53 4.97 0.13 -6.70
C ALA A 53 5.44 1.58 -6.68
N LYS A 54 6.09 2.01 -7.75
CA LYS A 54 6.60 3.36 -7.95
C LYS A 54 6.25 3.84 -9.35
N ALA A 55 5.90 5.10 -9.46
CA ALA A 55 5.69 5.77 -10.73
C ALA A 55 6.09 7.24 -10.63
N ASP A 56 6.58 7.76 -11.74
CA ASP A 56 6.70 9.19 -12.01
C ASP A 56 5.36 9.75 -12.51
N ASN A 57 5.34 11.04 -12.85
CA ASN A 57 4.17 11.65 -13.44
C ASN A 57 3.85 11.04 -14.82
N TYR A 58 2.57 10.82 -15.09
CA TYR A 58 2.15 10.34 -16.40
C TYR A 58 2.04 11.48 -17.43
N GLN A 59 2.15 11.11 -18.70
CA GLN A 59 1.98 11.99 -19.85
C GLN A 59 0.55 11.86 -20.43
N ALA A 60 -0.01 12.99 -20.82
CA ALA A 60 -1.22 13.07 -21.64
C ALA A 60 -0.90 12.65 -23.09
N GLY A 61 -1.94 12.57 -23.94
CA GLY A 61 -1.76 12.25 -25.37
C GLY A 61 -1.10 13.37 -26.20
N GLY A 62 -0.82 14.52 -25.58
CA GLY A 62 -0.19 15.70 -26.18
C GLY A 62 -0.27 16.89 -25.24
N ASP A 63 0.26 18.03 -25.68
CA ASP A 63 0.30 19.27 -24.90
C ASP A 63 -1.10 19.70 -24.46
N PHE A 64 -1.29 19.87 -23.14
CA PHE A 64 -2.54 20.37 -22.56
C PHE A 64 -2.33 21.65 -21.73
N LYS A 65 -1.07 21.98 -21.43
CA LYS A 65 -0.66 23.21 -20.73
C LYS A 65 -0.10 24.22 -21.72
N THR A 66 -0.20 25.50 -21.40
CA THR A 66 0.41 26.60 -22.17
C THR A 66 1.72 27.11 -21.55
N SER A 67 2.12 26.57 -20.41
CA SER A 67 3.32 26.96 -19.66
C SER A 67 3.90 25.74 -18.97
N THR A 68 5.24 25.72 -18.85
CA THR A 68 5.99 24.70 -18.12
C THR A 68 6.19 25.06 -16.64
N ALA A 69 5.78 26.26 -16.23
CA ALA A 69 5.98 26.75 -14.86
C ALA A 69 5.13 25.96 -13.83
N THR A 70 5.75 25.62 -12.71
CA THR A 70 5.12 24.87 -11.59
C THR A 70 4.81 25.72 -10.36
N GLY A 71 5.27 26.98 -10.35
CA GLY A 71 5.32 27.81 -9.14
C GLY A 71 6.54 27.54 -8.25
N ARG A 72 7.36 26.52 -8.54
CA ARG A 72 8.62 26.26 -7.85
C ARG A 72 9.81 26.72 -8.71
N ALA A 73 10.59 27.67 -8.19
CA ALA A 73 11.76 28.19 -8.91
C ALA A 73 12.75 27.05 -9.22
N GLY A 74 13.25 27.01 -10.45
CA GLY A 74 14.14 25.95 -10.92
C GLY A 74 13.44 24.62 -11.25
N HIS A 75 12.11 24.56 -11.23
CA HIS A 75 11.35 23.37 -11.56
C HIS A 75 10.32 23.64 -12.66
N ALA A 76 10.45 22.94 -13.79
CA ALA A 76 9.57 23.04 -14.93
C ALA A 76 9.06 21.66 -15.33
N LEU A 77 7.80 21.59 -15.76
CA LEU A 77 7.19 20.37 -16.28
C LEU A 77 6.88 20.50 -17.78
N PRO A 78 7.16 19.48 -18.62
CA PRO A 78 6.72 19.40 -20.01
C PRO A 78 5.23 19.72 -20.18
N LEU A 79 4.81 20.25 -21.33
CA LEU A 79 3.44 20.73 -21.55
C LEU A 79 2.38 19.61 -21.56
N ASP A 80 2.81 18.38 -21.81
CA ASP A 80 2.02 17.15 -21.85
C ASP A 80 2.09 16.33 -20.55
N GLU A 81 2.99 16.66 -19.61
CA GLU A 81 3.11 15.96 -18.33
C GLU A 81 2.04 16.39 -17.33
N VAL A 82 1.31 15.42 -16.76
CA VAL A 82 0.35 15.69 -15.68
C VAL A 82 1.08 15.63 -14.34
N GLY A 83 1.50 16.80 -13.87
CA GLY A 83 2.23 16.95 -12.62
C GLY A 83 1.46 16.45 -11.39
N SER A 84 2.20 16.11 -10.34
CA SER A 84 1.66 15.60 -9.09
C SER A 84 0.85 14.32 -9.24
N THR A 85 1.21 13.44 -10.16
CA THR A 85 0.62 12.10 -10.34
C THR A 85 1.55 10.96 -9.92
N ALA A 86 2.81 11.29 -9.62
CA ALA A 86 3.80 10.35 -9.12
C ALA A 86 3.40 9.76 -7.74
N TYR A 87 3.80 8.51 -7.51
CA TYR A 87 3.62 7.83 -6.23
C TYR A 87 4.70 6.78 -5.96
N GLU A 88 4.91 6.45 -4.69
CA GLU A 88 5.65 5.27 -4.26
C GLU A 88 4.93 4.63 -3.08
N THR A 89 4.69 3.32 -3.14
CA THR A 89 4.00 2.56 -2.09
C THR A 89 4.78 1.30 -1.77
N ARG A 90 4.83 0.94 -0.50
CA ARG A 90 5.47 -0.27 0.02
C ARG A 90 4.56 -0.87 1.08
N ASN A 91 4.11 -2.09 0.86
CA ASN A 91 3.14 -2.77 1.72
C ASN A 91 3.70 -4.12 2.13
N GLN A 92 3.55 -4.45 3.41
CA GLN A 92 3.92 -5.76 3.95
C GLN A 92 2.81 -6.26 4.88
N THR A 93 2.59 -7.57 4.87
CA THR A 93 1.63 -8.22 5.77
C THR A 93 2.18 -9.57 6.21
N LEU A 94 2.15 -9.81 7.52
CA LEU A 94 2.41 -11.10 8.14
C LEU A 94 1.10 -11.64 8.71
N GLY A 95 0.76 -12.87 8.33
CA GLY A 95 -0.41 -13.59 8.82
C GLY A 95 0.01 -14.83 9.60
N LEU A 96 -0.60 -15.02 10.76
CA LEU A 96 -0.55 -16.26 11.52
C LEU A 96 -1.98 -16.75 11.73
N ALA A 97 -2.23 -18.03 11.48
CA ALA A 97 -3.49 -18.66 11.82
C ALA A 97 -3.27 -20.01 12.51
N PHE A 98 -4.14 -20.29 13.47
CA PHE A 98 -4.19 -21.55 14.19
C PHE A 98 -5.62 -22.07 14.17
N LYS A 99 -5.80 -23.33 13.76
CA LYS A 99 -7.10 -24.00 13.81
C LYS A 99 -7.03 -25.28 14.63
N GLU A 100 -8.08 -25.52 15.41
CA GLU A 100 -8.27 -26.73 16.21
C GLU A 100 -9.76 -27.06 16.23
N GLY A 101 -10.14 -28.23 15.69
CA GLY A 101 -11.53 -28.64 15.59
C GLY A 101 -12.39 -27.62 14.82
N ARG A 102 -13.38 -27.04 15.50
CA ARG A 102 -14.30 -26.01 14.96
C ARG A 102 -13.89 -24.57 15.30
N HIS A 103 -12.63 -24.36 15.69
CA HIS A 103 -12.13 -23.07 16.16
C HIS A 103 -10.97 -22.59 15.30
N LEU A 104 -10.94 -21.28 15.03
CA LEU A 104 -9.92 -20.58 14.28
C LEU A 104 -9.50 -19.31 15.03
N VAL A 105 -8.20 -19.14 15.21
CA VAL A 105 -7.58 -17.92 15.70
C VAL A 105 -6.67 -17.38 14.60
N GLU A 106 -6.78 -16.09 14.32
CA GLU A 106 -5.95 -15.39 13.34
C GLU A 106 -5.30 -14.16 13.99
N ALA A 107 -4.04 -13.91 13.65
CA ALA A 107 -3.32 -12.68 13.92
C ALA A 107 -2.74 -12.14 12.61
N LYS A 108 -2.96 -10.86 12.33
CA LYS A 108 -2.43 -10.18 11.14
C LYS A 108 -1.71 -8.91 11.56
N LEU A 109 -0.48 -8.76 11.08
CA LEU A 109 0.35 -7.58 11.25
C LEU A 109 0.56 -6.96 9.87
N GLY A 110 0.24 -5.69 9.71
CA GLY A 110 0.39 -4.97 8.45
C GLY A 110 1.23 -3.72 8.64
N VAL A 111 2.14 -3.47 7.71
CA VAL A 111 2.92 -2.22 7.62
C VAL A 111 2.73 -1.67 6.22
N GLN A 112 2.39 -0.39 6.12
CA GLN A 112 2.36 0.36 4.88
C GLN A 112 3.25 1.60 5.03
N ASP A 113 4.13 1.78 4.06
CA ASP A 113 5.00 2.94 3.91
C ASP A 113 4.71 3.56 2.53
N VAL A 114 4.31 4.82 2.51
CA VAL A 114 4.04 5.59 1.29
C VAL A 114 4.96 6.81 1.32
N PRO A 115 6.20 6.68 0.83
CA PRO A 115 7.17 7.77 0.84
C PRO A 115 6.67 9.02 0.13
N TYR A 116 5.83 8.86 -0.90
CA TYR A 116 5.07 9.96 -1.47
C TYR A 116 3.86 9.45 -2.24
N GLN A 117 2.80 10.22 -2.22
CA GLN A 117 1.69 10.14 -3.15
C GLN A 117 1.25 11.57 -3.46
N LEU A 118 1.52 11.97 -4.69
CA LEU A 118 1.17 13.31 -5.14
C LEU A 118 -0.29 13.33 -5.61
N TYR A 119 -0.87 14.53 -5.66
CA TYR A 119 -2.27 14.70 -6.07
C TYR A 119 -2.47 15.92 -6.97
N PRO A 120 -2.86 15.78 -8.25
CA PRO A 120 -2.98 16.94 -9.15
C PRO A 120 -4.06 17.94 -8.73
N ASN A 121 -5.08 17.45 -8.01
CA ASN A 121 -6.24 18.22 -7.58
C ASN A 121 -6.17 18.67 -6.12
N GLN A 122 -5.12 18.32 -5.37
CA GLN A 122 -4.95 18.75 -3.98
C GLN A 122 -3.89 19.83 -3.86
N ARG A 123 -4.07 20.68 -2.84
CA ARG A 123 -3.16 21.77 -2.54
C ARG A 123 -1.80 21.30 -2.04
N MET A 124 -1.80 20.26 -1.22
CA MET A 124 -0.60 19.62 -0.68
C MET A 124 -0.58 18.17 -1.16
N ASP A 125 0.62 17.61 -1.18
CA ASP A 125 0.89 16.21 -1.50
C ASP A 125 1.20 15.44 -0.22
N MET A 126 0.95 14.13 -0.24
CA MET A 126 1.38 13.23 0.83
C MET A 126 2.85 12.92 0.58
N LEU A 127 3.73 13.36 1.48
CA LEU A 127 5.18 13.24 1.34
C LEU A 127 5.83 12.32 2.39
N ASP A 128 5.02 11.78 3.29
CA ASP A 128 5.30 10.57 4.05
C ASP A 128 3.98 10.05 4.62
N ASN A 129 3.79 8.75 4.64
CA ASN A 129 2.67 8.14 5.35
C ASN A 129 3.02 6.72 5.76
N GLN A 130 3.12 6.53 7.06
CA GLN A 130 3.46 5.26 7.68
C GLN A 130 2.25 4.76 8.45
N GLN A 131 1.79 3.56 8.13
CA GLN A 131 0.69 2.91 8.83
C GLN A 131 1.15 1.55 9.37
N GLN A 132 0.79 1.28 10.63
CA GLN A 132 0.96 -0.02 11.27
C GLN A 132 -0.40 -0.53 11.76
N ARG A 133 -0.67 -1.81 11.53
CA ARG A 133 -1.95 -2.43 11.88
C ARG A 133 -1.75 -3.79 12.52
N ILE A 134 -2.50 -4.03 13.59
CA ILE A 134 -2.61 -5.32 14.25
C ILE A 134 -4.09 -5.71 14.24
N ASN A 135 -4.39 -6.92 13.77
CA ASN A 135 -5.74 -7.47 13.80
C ASN A 135 -5.72 -8.88 14.39
N LEU A 136 -6.54 -9.10 15.42
CA LEU A 136 -6.77 -10.39 16.03
C LEU A 136 -8.22 -10.79 15.76
N ARG A 137 -8.42 -12.02 15.29
CA ARG A 137 -9.74 -12.59 15.06
C ARG A 137 -9.83 -13.96 15.69
N TYR A 138 -10.97 -14.21 16.32
CA TYR A 138 -11.39 -15.53 16.76
C TYR A 138 -12.72 -15.87 16.11
N GLN A 139 -12.85 -17.10 15.63
CA GLN A 139 -14.10 -17.68 15.17
C GLN A 139 -14.23 -19.10 15.74
N GLY A 140 -15.37 -19.41 16.34
CA GLY A 140 -15.67 -20.75 16.83
C GLY A 140 -17.10 -21.16 16.54
N ASP A 141 -17.30 -22.37 16.02
CA ASP A 141 -18.61 -23.00 15.96
C ASP A 141 -18.82 -23.86 17.23
N TYR A 142 -19.88 -23.55 17.96
CA TYR A 142 -20.37 -24.26 19.13
C TYR A 142 -21.70 -24.93 18.80
N ASP A 143 -22.13 -25.87 19.62
CA ASP A 143 -23.40 -26.59 19.39
C ASP A 143 -24.63 -25.69 19.51
N TRP A 144 -24.50 -24.59 20.26
CA TRP A 144 -25.54 -23.59 20.45
C TRP A 144 -25.47 -22.42 19.45
N GLY A 145 -24.39 -22.32 18.65
CA GLY A 145 -24.22 -21.21 17.70
C GLY A 145 -22.76 -20.89 17.36
N ARG A 146 -22.54 -19.82 16.59
CA ARG A 146 -21.22 -19.33 16.21
C ARG A 146 -20.84 -18.09 17.02
N LEU A 147 -19.63 -18.07 17.54
CA LEU A 147 -19.03 -16.88 18.15
C LEU A 147 -17.93 -16.35 17.23
N GLU A 148 -17.97 -15.04 16.98
CA GLU A 148 -16.90 -14.32 16.31
C GLU A 148 -16.49 -13.13 17.19
N ALA A 149 -15.19 -12.98 17.42
CA ALA A 149 -14.62 -11.87 18.16
C ALA A 149 -13.46 -11.26 17.37
N ARG A 150 -13.33 -9.93 17.42
CA ARG A 150 -12.24 -9.20 16.77
C ARG A 150 -11.69 -8.13 17.71
N ALA A 151 -10.37 -7.97 17.70
CA ALA A 151 -9.67 -6.84 18.30
C ALA A 151 -8.70 -6.27 17.27
N TYR A 152 -8.59 -4.95 17.19
CA TYR A 152 -7.70 -4.30 16.23
C TYR A 152 -7.05 -3.08 16.86
N HIS A 153 -5.86 -2.76 16.36
CA HIS A 153 -5.15 -1.52 16.65
C HIS A 153 -4.51 -1.01 15.35
N GLU A 154 -4.57 0.29 15.14
CA GLU A 154 -4.03 0.96 13.96
C GLU A 154 -3.40 2.28 14.39
N GLU A 155 -2.18 2.50 13.90
CA GLU A 155 -1.46 3.78 14.04
C GLU A 155 -1.11 4.27 12.64
N VAL A 156 -1.30 5.56 12.41
CA VAL A 156 -0.97 6.24 11.15
C VAL A 156 -0.24 7.54 11.47
N ASP A 157 0.98 7.67 10.96
CA ASP A 157 1.71 8.94 10.88
C ASP A 157 1.66 9.43 9.43
N HIS A 158 1.37 10.70 9.23
CA HIS A 158 1.11 11.26 7.92
C HIS A 158 1.62 12.69 7.82
N PHE A 159 2.41 12.96 6.78
CA PHE A 159 3.00 14.26 6.50
C PHE A 159 2.56 14.81 5.15
N MET A 160 2.05 16.05 5.17
CA MET A 160 1.58 16.77 3.99
C MET A 160 2.32 18.09 3.83
N ASP A 161 2.85 18.34 2.63
CA ASP A 161 3.42 19.63 2.25
C ASP A 161 3.33 19.81 0.72
N PHE A 162 3.84 20.92 0.19
CA PHE A 162 3.98 21.14 -1.24
C PHE A 162 5.07 20.23 -1.82
N GLY A 163 4.69 19.35 -2.75
CA GLY A 163 5.62 18.52 -3.51
C GLY A 163 6.46 19.31 -4.53
N ALA A 164 7.25 18.61 -5.33
CA ALA A 164 8.17 19.27 -6.25
C ALA A 164 7.48 20.03 -7.40
N ASP A 165 6.28 19.60 -7.75
CA ASP A 165 5.54 20.04 -8.94
C ASP A 165 4.57 21.18 -8.68
N LYS A 166 4.47 21.63 -7.42
CA LYS A 166 3.56 22.69 -7.03
C LYS A 166 4.16 23.50 -5.91
N ARG A 167 3.93 24.81 -5.95
CA ARG A 167 4.08 25.65 -4.77
C ARG A 167 3.10 26.80 -4.86
N PHE A 168 2.41 27.05 -3.75
CA PHE A 168 1.58 28.24 -3.60
C PHE A 168 2.25 29.16 -2.59
N TYR A 169 2.65 30.35 -3.02
CA TYR A 169 3.17 31.35 -2.10
C TYR A 169 2.02 32.10 -1.41
N TYR A 170 2.13 32.37 -0.12
CA TYR A 170 1.14 33.14 0.65
C TYR A 170 1.74 34.46 1.13
N GLY A 171 1.00 35.56 0.92
CA GLY A 171 1.37 36.90 1.39
C GLY A 171 2.60 37.50 0.69
N GLU A 172 3.06 38.66 1.16
CA GLU A 172 4.20 39.40 0.56
C GLU A 172 5.54 38.62 0.55
N ALA A 173 5.60 37.46 1.22
CA ALA A 173 6.70 36.51 1.12
C ALA A 173 6.66 35.65 -0.16
N SER A 174 5.67 35.86 -1.03
CA SER A 174 5.66 35.38 -2.41
C SER A 174 6.66 36.18 -3.24
N GLY A 175 7.95 35.93 -3.03
CA GLY A 175 9.01 36.51 -3.87
C GLY A 175 8.75 36.25 -5.36
N PRO A 176 9.21 37.14 -6.24
CA PRO A 176 9.08 36.92 -7.67
C PRO A 176 9.90 35.67 -8.01
N GLY A 177 9.24 34.69 -8.64
CA GLY A 177 9.94 33.59 -9.29
C GLY A 177 10.87 34.08 -10.38
#